data_AF-A0A135WDI9-F1
#
_entry.id   AF-A0A135WDI9-F1
#
_cell.length_a   1.000
_cell.length_b   1.000
_cell.length_c   1.000
_cell.angle_alpha   90.00
_cell.angle_beta   90.00
_cell.angle_gamma   90.00
#
_symmetry.space_group_name_H-M   'P 1'
#
loop_
_entity.id
_entity.type
_entity.pdbx_description
1 polymer ?
#
loop_
_entity_poly.entity_id
_entity_poly.type
_entity_poly.pdbx_seq_one_letter_code
_entity_poly.pdbx_strand_id
1 'polypeptide(L)'
;MYKETGWDKMDTGAKQFYVDHVSGGYTKRGDYYINNKGQEVLAYTRRNFWDRNTSSLSFSKAAFGSKIKLGFLMTHELGHSTINLDSSLNSFLQVKTKNGYEPELLYPGAQGELGKLTIEHGAIWGIERDFLKLNGLTKLPGVFDSSLEYIFDNYILKSSQFKHVYDKIKHLPVKIK
;
A
#
# COMPACT_ATOMS: atom_id res chain seq x y z
N MET A 1 -21.55 4.61 19.65
CA MET A 1 -21.34 5.17 18.30
C MET A 1 -19.93 5.77 18.30
N TYR A 2 -18.97 5.11 17.66
CA TYR A 2 -17.61 5.67 17.56
C TYR A 2 -17.75 6.99 16.80
N LYS A 3 -17.45 8.11 17.45
CA LYS A 3 -17.33 9.39 16.73
C LYS A 3 -16.25 9.17 15.68
N GLU A 4 -16.62 9.29 14.41
CA GLU A 4 -15.67 9.55 13.33
C GLU A 4 -14.98 10.88 13.66
N THR A 5 -13.93 10.84 14.48
CA THR A 5 -12.80 11.72 14.21
C THR A 5 -12.28 11.26 12.86
N GLY A 6 -12.84 11.86 11.81
CA GLY A 6 -12.65 11.38 10.47
C GLY A 6 -11.18 11.41 10.09
N TRP A 7 -10.76 10.35 9.42
CA TRP A 7 -9.44 10.23 8.81
C TRP A 7 -9.26 11.26 7.68
N ASP A 8 -10.34 11.93 7.26
CA ASP A 8 -10.30 13.13 6.42
C ASP A 8 -9.47 14.27 7.05
N LYS A 9 -9.32 14.29 8.37
CA LYS A 9 -8.45 15.22 9.10
C LYS A 9 -7.01 14.75 9.27
N MET A 10 -6.68 13.54 8.79
CA MET A 10 -5.35 12.92 8.91
C MET A 10 -4.56 12.94 7.58
N ASP A 11 -5.07 13.65 6.56
CA ASP A 11 -4.44 13.78 5.23
C ASP A 11 -4.07 12.43 4.58
N THR A 12 -4.83 11.36 4.86
CA THR A 12 -4.51 9.99 4.41
C THR A 12 -4.92 9.67 2.96
N GLY A 13 -5.45 10.66 2.24
CA GLY A 13 -6.02 10.50 0.91
C GLY A 13 -7.36 9.75 0.88
N ALA A 14 -7.55 8.68 1.65
CA ALA A 14 -8.72 7.82 1.56
C ALA A 14 -10.04 8.54 1.91
N LYS A 15 -11.04 8.44 1.02
CA LYS A 15 -12.35 9.09 1.20
C LYS A 15 -13.46 8.15 1.66
N GLN A 16 -13.30 6.83 1.46
CA GLN A 16 -14.32 5.83 1.80
C GLN A 16 -13.69 4.51 2.26
N PHE A 17 -14.22 3.96 3.37
CA PHE A 17 -13.85 2.66 3.91
C PHE A 17 -15.04 1.71 3.80
N TYR A 18 -14.81 0.54 3.23
CA TYR A 18 -15.83 -0.50 3.12
C TYR A 18 -15.37 -1.75 3.86
N VAL A 19 -16.26 -2.25 4.73
CA VAL A 19 -16.14 -3.60 5.28
C VAL A 19 -17.00 -4.49 4.40
N ASP A 20 -16.32 -5.29 3.58
CA ASP A 20 -16.89 -6.33 2.71
C ASP A 20 -17.76 -5.85 1.52
N HIS A 21 -17.13 -5.34 0.45
CA HIS A 21 -17.80 -5.12 -0.85
C HIS A 21 -16.93 -5.61 -2.01
N VAL A 22 -17.54 -6.15 -3.09
CA VAL A 22 -16.85 -6.57 -4.33
C VAL A 22 -17.64 -6.18 -5.60
N SER A 23 -16.97 -5.52 -6.54
CA SER A 23 -17.24 -5.60 -8.00
C SER A 23 -15.97 -5.33 -8.80
N GLY A 24 -15.86 -5.97 -9.98
CA GLY A 24 -14.80 -5.76 -10.97
C GLY A 24 -13.41 -6.28 -10.58
N GLY A 25 -13.22 -7.60 -10.59
CA GLY A 25 -11.89 -8.23 -10.52
C GLY A 25 -11.58 -9.04 -9.25
N TYR A 26 -12.54 -9.08 -8.32
CA TYR A 26 -12.46 -9.83 -7.07
C TYR A 26 -13.78 -10.55 -6.79
N THR A 27 -13.70 -11.75 -6.22
CA THR A 27 -14.85 -12.51 -5.71
C THR A 27 -14.66 -12.81 -4.22
N LYS A 28 -15.75 -13.00 -3.49
CA LYS A 28 -15.68 -13.38 -2.07
C LYS A 28 -15.67 -14.91 -1.96
N ARG A 29 -14.75 -15.47 -1.16
CA ARG A 29 -14.70 -16.90 -0.82
C ARG A 29 -14.38 -17.11 0.65
N GLY A 30 -15.39 -17.51 1.42
CA GLY A 30 -15.27 -17.63 2.87
C GLY A 30 -14.93 -16.28 3.51
N ASP A 31 -13.84 -16.24 4.30
CA ASP A 31 -13.36 -15.04 4.98
C ASP A 31 -12.37 -14.20 4.13
N TYR A 32 -12.10 -14.61 2.88
CA TYR A 32 -11.12 -13.99 1.98
C TYR A 32 -11.77 -13.41 0.71
N TYR A 33 -11.05 -12.52 0.05
CA TYR A 33 -11.28 -12.20 -1.37
C TYR A 33 -10.39 -13.07 -2.27
N ILE A 34 -10.83 -13.30 -3.49
CA ILE A 34 -10.10 -13.98 -4.56
C ILE A 34 -9.95 -13.01 -5.73
N ASN A 35 -8.72 -12.68 -6.11
CA ASN A 35 -8.46 -11.80 -7.25
C ASN A 35 -8.63 -12.55 -8.59
N ASN A 36 -8.55 -11.82 -9.71
CA ASN A 36 -8.61 -12.39 -11.07
C ASN A 36 -7.54 -13.45 -11.40
N LYS A 37 -6.50 -13.58 -10.57
CA LYS A 37 -5.45 -14.60 -10.70
C LYS A 37 -5.71 -15.82 -9.80
N GLY A 38 -6.85 -15.88 -9.13
CA GLY A 38 -7.20 -16.97 -8.20
C GLY A 38 -6.50 -16.89 -6.84
N GLN A 39 -5.85 -15.78 -6.51
CA GLN A 39 -5.08 -15.62 -5.27
C GLN A 39 -5.93 -15.05 -4.15
N GLU A 40 -5.67 -15.51 -2.93
CA GLU A 40 -6.34 -15.03 -1.72
C GLU A 40 -5.80 -13.65 -1.31
N VAL A 41 -6.72 -12.73 -1.05
CA VAL A 41 -6.43 -11.34 -0.74
C VAL A 41 -7.23 -10.92 0.49
N LEU A 42 -6.56 -10.22 1.41
CA LEU A 42 -7.12 -9.79 2.70
C LEU A 42 -7.69 -8.37 2.66
N ALA A 43 -7.14 -7.52 1.79
CA ALA A 43 -7.59 -6.17 1.57
C ALA A 43 -7.20 -5.71 0.17
N TYR A 44 -7.89 -4.71 -0.36
CA TYR A 44 -7.49 -4.09 -1.62
C TYR A 44 -7.92 -2.62 -1.67
N THR A 45 -7.15 -1.83 -2.42
CA THR A 45 -7.45 -0.44 -2.72
C THR A 45 -7.86 -0.29 -4.17
N ARG A 46 -8.93 0.46 -4.40
CA ARG A 46 -9.40 0.84 -5.73
C ARG A 46 -9.32 2.35 -5.91
N ARG A 47 -8.87 2.80 -7.08
CA ARG A 47 -9.04 4.17 -7.55
C ARG A 47 -10.38 4.30 -8.28
N ASN A 48 -11.18 5.28 -7.89
CA ASN A 48 -12.48 5.57 -8.48
C ASN A 48 -12.39 6.82 -9.36
N PHE A 49 -12.35 6.61 -10.67
CA PHE A 49 -12.26 7.70 -11.64
C PHE A 49 -13.58 8.48 -11.84
N TRP A 50 -14.71 7.95 -11.38
CA TRP A 50 -16.05 8.48 -11.61
C TRP A 50 -16.57 9.40 -10.48
N ASP A 51 -15.89 9.46 -9.34
CA ASP A 51 -16.24 10.35 -8.22
C ASP A 51 -15.01 11.15 -7.80
N ARG A 52 -14.81 12.34 -8.39
CA ARG A 52 -13.78 13.33 -7.99
C ARG A 52 -12.38 12.75 -7.72
N ASN A 53 -12.00 11.73 -8.51
CA ASN A 53 -10.78 10.95 -8.31
C ASN A 53 -10.66 10.51 -6.84
N THR A 54 -11.58 9.68 -6.34
CA THR A 54 -11.54 9.13 -4.96
C THR A 54 -10.84 7.77 -4.93
N SER A 55 -10.59 7.26 -3.74
CA SER A 55 -10.09 5.90 -3.51
C SER A 55 -10.93 5.22 -2.43
N SER A 56 -11.19 3.93 -2.64
CA SER A 56 -11.93 3.07 -1.71
C SER A 56 -11.04 1.92 -1.26
N LEU A 57 -11.10 1.62 0.03
CA LEU A 57 -10.38 0.51 0.64
C LEU A 57 -11.39 -0.53 1.11
N SER A 58 -11.16 -1.79 0.74
CA SER A 58 -12.00 -2.93 1.11
C SER A 58 -11.21 -3.92 1.94
N PHE A 59 -11.78 -4.39 3.05
CA PHE A 59 -11.15 -5.38 3.94
C PHE A 59 -12.02 -6.64 4.02
N SER A 60 -11.41 -7.81 3.85
CA SER A 60 -12.10 -9.09 4.01
C SER A 60 -12.30 -9.39 5.50
N LYS A 61 -13.20 -10.33 5.84
CA LYS A 61 -13.40 -10.73 7.24
C LYS A 61 -12.11 -11.24 7.90
N ALA A 62 -11.25 -11.94 7.15
CA ALA A 62 -9.95 -12.41 7.64
C ALA A 62 -8.95 -11.28 7.99
N ALA A 63 -9.15 -10.04 7.51
CA ALA A 63 -8.35 -8.89 7.92
C ALA A 63 -8.55 -8.54 9.40
N PHE A 64 -9.73 -8.84 9.96
CA PHE A 64 -10.12 -8.52 11.33
C PHE A 64 -9.67 -9.56 12.37
N GLY A 65 -8.84 -10.54 11.98
CA GLY A 65 -8.39 -11.61 12.87
C GLY A 65 -7.56 -11.12 14.07
N SER A 66 -6.92 -9.94 13.98
CA SER A 66 -6.30 -9.26 15.12
C SER A 66 -6.14 -7.76 14.87
N LYS A 67 -6.03 -6.96 15.94
CA LYS A 67 -5.76 -5.51 15.85
C LYS A 67 -4.48 -5.22 15.05
N ILE A 68 -3.42 -6.00 15.26
CA ILE A 68 -2.13 -5.83 14.58
C ILE A 68 -2.27 -6.11 13.08
N LYS A 69 -2.93 -7.22 12.72
CA LYS A 69 -3.14 -7.59 11.31
C LYS A 69 -3.97 -6.51 10.60
N LEU A 70 -5.05 -6.06 11.23
CA LEU A 70 -5.87 -4.99 10.69
C LEU A 70 -5.08 -3.70 10.54
N GLY A 71 -4.31 -3.27 11.55
CA GLY A 71 -3.51 -2.05 11.48
C GLY A 71 -2.42 -2.10 10.40
N PHE A 72 -1.78 -3.25 10.22
CA PHE A 72 -0.82 -3.49 9.14
C PHE A 72 -1.48 -3.34 7.77
N LEU A 73 -2.58 -4.07 7.53
CA LEU A 73 -3.32 -4.00 6.27
C LEU A 73 -3.88 -2.59 6.01
N MET A 74 -4.39 -1.91 7.03
CA MET A 74 -4.84 -0.53 6.90
C MET A 74 -3.69 0.41 6.50
N THR A 75 -2.51 0.24 7.08
CA THR A 75 -1.32 1.03 6.72
C THR A 75 -0.94 0.81 5.25
N HIS A 76 -0.94 -0.44 4.79
CA HIS A 76 -0.66 -0.81 3.41
C HIS A 76 -1.63 -0.14 2.42
N GLU A 77 -2.94 -0.37 2.62
CA GLU A 77 -3.97 0.12 1.71
C GLU A 77 -4.09 1.66 1.73
N LEU A 78 -3.85 2.30 2.88
CA LEU A 78 -3.78 3.76 2.95
C LEU A 78 -2.59 4.33 2.18
N GLY A 79 -1.46 3.62 2.13
CA GLY A 79 -0.33 3.97 1.29
C GLY A 79 -0.72 4.01 -0.19
N HIS A 80 -1.38 2.95 -0.68
CA HIS A 80 -1.95 2.92 -2.04
C HIS A 80 -2.95 4.06 -2.27
N SER A 81 -3.80 4.34 -1.30
CA SER A 81 -4.81 5.40 -1.41
C SER A 81 -4.18 6.78 -1.55
N THR A 82 -3.21 7.10 -0.70
CA THR A 82 -2.51 8.39 -0.71
C THR A 82 -1.80 8.61 -2.05
N ILE A 83 -1.11 7.58 -2.55
CA ILE A 83 -0.39 7.64 -3.83
C ILE A 83 -1.35 7.83 -5.01
N ASN A 84 -2.46 7.09 -5.06
CA ASN A 84 -3.46 7.20 -6.14
C ASN A 84 -4.06 8.61 -6.27
N LEU A 85 -4.10 9.35 -5.17
CA LEU A 85 -4.79 10.63 -5.05
C LEU A 85 -3.85 11.82 -5.19
N ASP A 86 -2.54 11.62 -5.02
CA ASP A 86 -1.55 12.66 -5.27
C ASP A 86 -1.26 12.74 -6.79
N SER A 87 -1.80 13.78 -7.43
CA SER A 87 -1.60 14.02 -8.86
C SER A 87 -0.13 14.28 -9.22
N SER A 88 0.70 14.76 -8.28
CA SER A 88 2.12 15.02 -8.51
C SER A 88 2.96 13.74 -8.59
N LEU A 89 2.44 12.61 -8.11
CA LEU A 89 3.15 11.32 -8.12
C LEU A 89 2.87 10.50 -9.38
N ASN A 90 1.71 10.67 -10.02
CA ASN A 90 1.29 9.79 -11.13
C ASN A 90 2.25 9.79 -12.33
N SER A 91 2.75 10.96 -12.75
CA SER A 91 3.70 11.06 -13.88
C SER A 91 5.11 10.60 -13.50
N PHE A 92 5.42 10.60 -12.21
CA PHE A 92 6.71 10.22 -11.69
C PHE A 92 6.83 8.71 -11.47
N LEU A 93 5.74 8.04 -11.07
CA LEU A 93 5.70 6.59 -10.86
C LEU A 93 5.57 5.78 -12.16
N GLN A 94 5.61 6.43 -13.32
CA GLN A 94 5.44 5.80 -14.62
C GLN A 94 6.55 6.21 -15.58
N VAL A 95 7.08 5.25 -16.33
CA VAL A 95 8.05 5.44 -17.40
C VAL A 95 7.39 5.19 -18.76
N LYS A 96 7.66 6.05 -19.73
CA LYS A 96 7.19 5.89 -21.10
C LYS A 96 8.02 4.84 -21.82
N THR A 97 7.39 3.72 -22.18
CA THR A 97 7.97 2.63 -22.97
C THR A 97 7.44 2.64 -24.40
N LYS A 98 7.93 1.73 -25.25
CA LYS A 98 7.43 1.56 -26.63
C LYS A 98 5.96 1.10 -26.67
N ASN A 99 5.50 0.44 -25.61
CA ASN A 99 4.16 -0.16 -25.52
C ASN A 99 3.16 0.71 -24.72
N GLY A 100 3.58 1.88 -24.23
CA GLY A 100 2.74 2.77 -23.43
C GLY A 100 3.47 3.31 -22.21
N TYR A 101 2.73 3.57 -21.13
CA TYR A 101 3.30 3.93 -19.83
C TYR A 101 3.31 2.69 -18.94
N GLU A 102 4.45 2.38 -18.33
CA GLU A 102 4.62 1.27 -17.40
C GLU A 102 5.04 1.79 -16.02
N PRO A 103 4.68 1.11 -14.90
CA PRO A 103 5.14 1.50 -13.58
C PRO A 103 6.67 1.51 -13.48
N GLU A 104 7.22 2.52 -12.82
CA GLU A 104 8.65 2.54 -12.50
C GLU A 104 8.97 1.47 -11.45
N LEU A 105 10.10 0.80 -11.64
CA LEU A 105 10.51 -0.35 -10.84
C LEU A 105 11.80 -0.03 -10.08
N LEU A 106 11.95 -0.59 -8.89
CA LEU A 106 13.18 -0.44 -8.09
C LEU A 106 14.41 -1.12 -8.73
N TYR A 107 14.25 -1.83 -9.85
CA TYR A 107 15.32 -2.56 -10.55
C TYR A 107 15.14 -2.59 -12.08
N PRO A 108 15.55 -1.53 -12.80
CA PRO A 108 15.48 -1.52 -14.25
C PRO A 108 16.59 -2.33 -14.95
N GLY A 109 17.59 -2.85 -14.22
CA GLY A 109 18.85 -3.35 -14.81
C GLY A 109 19.13 -4.86 -14.84
N ALA A 110 18.37 -5.73 -14.16
CA ALA A 110 18.63 -7.18 -14.19
C ALA A 110 17.70 -7.88 -15.20
N GLN A 111 18.17 -8.01 -16.44
CA GLN A 111 17.59 -8.95 -17.40
C GLN A 111 17.77 -10.37 -16.86
N GLY A 112 16.65 -11.09 -16.67
CA GLY A 112 16.65 -12.48 -16.23
C GLY A 112 16.07 -12.64 -14.83
N GLU A 113 14.74 -12.82 -14.80
CA GLU A 113 13.95 -13.45 -13.74
C GLU A 113 14.48 -13.33 -12.30
N LEU A 114 14.02 -12.31 -11.56
CA LEU A 114 13.74 -12.37 -10.11
C LEU A 114 13.11 -11.03 -9.65
N GLY A 115 11.89 -11.09 -9.10
CA GLY A 115 11.40 -10.16 -8.06
C GLY A 115 11.36 -8.64 -8.37
N LYS A 116 10.79 -8.22 -9.50
CA LYS A 116 10.57 -6.79 -9.78
C LYS A 116 9.49 -6.20 -8.84
N LEU A 117 9.88 -5.21 -8.02
CA LEU A 117 8.97 -4.41 -7.17
C LEU A 117 8.79 -3.00 -7.74
N THR A 118 7.58 -2.46 -7.72
CA THR A 118 7.32 -1.07 -8.12
C THR A 118 7.83 -0.09 -7.06
N ILE A 119 8.17 1.14 -7.46
CA ILE A 119 8.57 2.20 -6.52
C ILE A 119 7.51 2.40 -5.43
N GLU A 120 6.23 2.41 -5.82
CA GLU A 120 5.09 2.52 -4.90
C GLU A 120 5.13 1.43 -3.83
N HIS A 121 5.26 0.16 -4.22
CA HIS A 121 5.26 -0.94 -3.25
C HIS A 121 6.52 -0.90 -2.36
N GLY A 122 7.65 -0.41 -2.88
CA GLY A 122 8.84 -0.17 -2.05
C GLY A 122 8.64 0.92 -0.99
N ALA A 123 7.94 2.01 -1.35
CA ALA A 123 7.59 3.06 -0.40
C ALA A 123 6.57 2.57 0.65
N ILE A 124 5.58 1.78 0.23
CA ILE A 124 4.57 1.18 1.11
C ILE A 124 5.22 0.17 2.08
N TRP A 125 6.14 -0.65 1.60
CA TRP A 125 6.92 -1.54 2.46
C TRP A 125 7.67 -0.77 3.58
N GLY A 126 8.17 0.42 3.27
CA GLY A 126 8.80 1.32 4.25
C GLY A 126 7.86 1.72 5.39
N ILE A 127 6.60 2.05 5.11
CA ILE A 127 5.64 2.42 6.15
C ILE A 127 5.13 1.21 6.94
N GLU A 128 5.02 0.05 6.31
CA GLU A 128 4.72 -1.22 6.97
C GLU A 128 5.80 -1.58 7.99
N ARG A 129 7.07 -1.46 7.59
CA ARG A 129 8.23 -1.59 8.49
C ARG A 129 8.10 -0.67 9.69
N ASP A 130 7.85 0.61 9.45
CA ASP A 130 7.82 1.62 10.50
C ASP A 130 6.63 1.38 11.45
N PHE A 131 5.47 0.95 10.94
CA PHE A 131 4.34 0.49 11.74
C PHE A 131 4.72 -0.68 12.66
N LEU A 132 5.40 -1.70 12.14
CA LEU A 132 5.83 -2.83 12.97
C LEU A 132 6.87 -2.41 14.02
N LYS A 133 7.84 -1.56 13.64
CA LYS A 133 8.83 -0.98 14.58
C LYS A 133 8.15 -0.23 15.73
N LEU A 134 7.19 0.65 15.43
CA LEU A 134 6.44 1.42 16.43
C LEU A 134 5.63 0.56 17.40
N ASN A 135 5.23 -0.63 16.97
CA ASN A 135 4.46 -1.59 17.77
C ASN A 135 5.33 -2.70 18.41
N GLY A 136 6.67 -2.61 18.32
CA GLY A 136 7.58 -3.59 18.93
C GLY A 136 7.65 -4.95 18.22
N LEU A 137 7.27 -4.99 16.94
CA LEU A 137 7.05 -6.19 16.14
C LEU A 137 8.14 -6.44 15.08
N THR A 138 9.34 -5.91 15.31
CA THR A 138 10.45 -5.92 14.33
C THR A 138 11.00 -7.29 13.96
N LYS A 139 10.62 -8.33 14.71
CA LYS A 139 11.11 -9.70 14.54
C LYS A 139 10.02 -10.68 14.12
N LEU A 140 8.84 -10.20 13.70
CA LEU A 140 7.74 -11.06 13.28
C LEU A 140 8.08 -11.78 11.97
N PRO A 141 8.28 -13.12 12.00
CA PRO A 141 8.63 -13.87 10.80
C PRO A 141 7.50 -13.80 9.78
N GLY A 142 7.84 -13.62 8.50
CA GLY A 142 6.88 -13.59 7.39
C GLY A 142 6.14 -12.27 7.16
N VAL A 143 6.33 -11.26 8.00
CA VAL A 143 5.75 -9.90 7.80
C VAL A 143 6.85 -8.88 7.49
N PHE A 144 8.02 -9.02 8.12
CA PHE A 144 9.15 -8.13 7.87
C PHE A 144 10.37 -8.93 7.45
N ASP A 145 10.74 -8.81 6.18
CA ASP A 145 12.03 -9.32 5.69
C ASP A 145 13.07 -8.20 5.78
N SER A 146 13.81 -8.18 6.90
CA SER A 146 14.90 -7.23 7.11
C SER A 146 16.01 -7.32 6.06
N SER A 147 16.08 -8.40 5.27
CA SER A 147 17.05 -8.51 4.17
C SER A 147 16.83 -7.47 3.07
N LEU A 148 15.63 -6.87 3.01
CA LEU A 148 15.30 -5.80 2.06
C LEU A 148 15.53 -4.38 2.61
N GLU A 149 16.03 -4.24 3.85
CA GLU A 149 16.23 -2.92 4.46
C GLU A 149 17.28 -2.08 3.72
N TYR A 150 18.37 -2.70 3.25
CA TYR A 150 19.39 -2.00 2.46
C TYR A 150 18.82 -1.43 1.15
N ILE A 151 17.86 -2.15 0.56
CA ILE A 151 17.20 -1.77 -0.70
C ILE A 151 16.40 -0.51 -0.46
N PHE A 152 15.55 -0.54 0.56
CA PHE A 152 14.75 0.61 0.91
C PHE A 152 15.60 1.84 1.25
N ASP A 153 16.66 1.65 2.04
CA ASP A 153 17.53 2.77 2.44
C ASP A 153 18.23 3.41 1.24
N ASN A 154 18.76 2.60 0.31
CA ASN A 154 19.52 3.12 -0.82
C ASN A 154 18.63 3.64 -1.96
N TYR A 155 17.53 2.94 -2.26
CA TYR A 155 16.71 3.23 -3.44
C TYR A 155 15.45 4.05 -3.13
N ILE A 156 15.01 4.12 -1.86
CA ILE A 156 13.91 5.00 -1.44
C ILE A 156 14.46 6.14 -0.58
N LEU A 157 15.01 5.88 0.61
CA LEU A 157 15.32 6.95 1.58
C LEU A 157 16.42 7.92 1.13
N LYS A 158 17.48 7.39 0.52
CA LYS A 158 18.61 8.20 0.03
C LYS A 158 18.47 8.64 -1.42
N SER A 159 17.43 8.18 -2.11
CA SER A 159 17.22 8.49 -3.53
C SER A 159 16.75 9.94 -3.70
N SER A 160 17.51 10.74 -4.45
CA SER A 160 17.08 12.08 -4.87
C SER A 160 15.84 12.04 -5.76
N GLN A 161 15.61 10.90 -6.42
CA GLN A 161 14.46 10.66 -7.27
C GLN A 161 13.26 10.23 -6.42
N PHE A 162 13.37 9.19 -5.59
CA PHE A 162 12.22 8.48 -5.02
C PHE A 162 11.85 8.84 -3.58
N LYS A 163 12.72 9.51 -2.82
CA LYS A 163 12.49 9.81 -1.40
C LYS A 163 11.18 10.55 -1.16
N HIS A 164 10.81 11.45 -2.05
CA HIS A 164 9.59 12.25 -1.91
C HIS A 164 8.32 11.39 -1.92
N VAL A 165 8.30 10.24 -2.60
CA VAL A 165 7.16 9.30 -2.60
C VAL A 165 6.93 8.76 -1.20
N TYR A 166 7.99 8.31 -0.52
CA TYR A 166 7.90 7.85 0.86
C TYR A 166 7.59 9.00 1.83
N ASP A 167 8.20 10.19 1.64
CA ASP A 167 7.92 11.35 2.49
C ASP A 167 6.44 11.74 2.49
N LYS A 168 5.71 11.44 1.41
CA LYS A 168 4.26 11.68 1.30
C LYS A 168 3.40 10.72 2.10
N ILE A 169 3.89 9.53 2.45
CA ILE A 169 3.11 8.49 3.14
C ILE A 169 3.68 8.10 4.51
N LYS A 170 4.89 8.55 4.86
CA LYS A 170 5.57 8.16 6.12
C LYS A 170 4.88 8.59 7.41
N HIS A 171 3.87 9.45 7.34
CA HIS A 171 3.09 9.90 8.50
C HIS A 171 1.93 8.95 8.86
N LEU A 172 1.64 7.95 8.00
CA LEU A 172 0.54 6.99 8.19
C LEU A 172 0.73 6.01 9.37
N PRO A 173 1.94 5.54 9.71
CA PRO A 173 2.11 4.58 10.80
C PRO A 173 1.65 5.13 12.16
N VAL A 174 0.71 4.42 12.81
CA VAL A 174 0.21 4.75 14.16
C VAL A 174 0.50 3.62 15.15
N LYS A 175 0.78 4.00 16.41
CA LYS A 175 0.92 3.03 17.51
C LYS A 175 -0.46 2.54 17.96
N ILE A 176 -0.64 1.23 18.02
CA ILE A 176 -1.89 0.61 18.49
C ILE A 176 -1.90 0.61 20.03
N LYS A 177 -3.05 0.99 20.60
CA LYS A 177 -3.33 0.93 22.05
C LYS A 177 -4.02 -0.37 22.44
#